data_AF-A0AAN9SSG4-F1
#
_entry.id   AF-A0AAN9SSG4-F1
#
_cell.length_a   1.000
_cell.length_b   1.000
_cell.length_c   1.000
_cell.angle_alpha   90.00
_cell.angle_beta   90.00
_cell.angle_gamma   90.00
#
_symmetry.space_group_name_H-M   'P 1'
#
loop_
_entity.id
_entity.type
_entity.pdbx_description
1 polymer ?
#
loop_
_entity_poly.entity_id
_entity_poly.type
_entity_poly.pdbx_seq_one_letter_code
_entity_poly.pdbx_strand_id
1 'polypeptide(L)'
;MAYKTQALVSLILLSLLTFSSSQPNNGLLGVYWGQGHREDDLKTTCDTGKYEIVLLAYLIVFGDGQEPFLYLYNHCYNHDCTGLEPQIKHCQAKGIKVFLSLGGPFWEMYSLNSTNDAKEVAKYLHTNFLTGKHGPLGSVYLDGIEFNIRWTKDHWDDLVKELHFLRHTKGPHFLLSAAPLCHIPVLFLDKAIQTQLFDHIFVRFYDDESCEYNILTNDTQPLLESWDNWVNLVPFGSNNSLFLGLPAAITASGTGFAPATVVNNQLPGLEVIGYVGVDCGIGFNAGITFYGIVVGLPANFIFEAPYNGKTLSLREATDCYFKV
;
A
#
# COMPACT_ATOMS: atom_id res chain seq x y z
N MET A 1 -32.22 57.22 1.11
CA MET A 1 -32.34 55.81 1.54
C MET A 1 -31.74 54.84 0.50
N ALA A 2 -30.56 55.16 -0.06
CA ALA A 2 -30.00 54.45 -1.23
C ALA A 2 -28.56 53.90 -1.03
N TYR A 3 -27.96 54.09 0.15
CA TYR A 3 -26.57 53.67 0.41
C TYR A 3 -26.47 52.33 1.18
N LYS A 4 -27.58 51.76 1.65
CA LYS A 4 -27.60 50.51 2.43
C LYS A 4 -27.70 49.23 1.59
N THR A 5 -28.14 49.32 0.33
CA THR A 5 -28.34 48.16 -0.54
C THR A 5 -27.09 47.75 -1.33
N GLN A 6 -26.13 48.65 -1.56
CA GLN A 6 -24.88 48.31 -2.27
C GLN A 6 -23.89 47.50 -1.42
N ALA A 7 -23.88 47.69 -0.10
CA ALA A 7 -22.98 46.94 0.78
C ALA A 7 -23.37 45.45 0.93
N LEU A 8 -24.67 45.13 0.84
CA LEU A 8 -25.17 43.76 0.95
C LEU A 8 -24.90 42.93 -0.31
N VAL A 9 -24.90 43.55 -1.50
CA VAL A 9 -24.60 42.85 -2.76
C VAL A 9 -23.11 42.53 -2.87
N SER A 10 -22.22 43.39 -2.34
CA SER A 10 -20.78 43.10 -2.29
C SER A 10 -20.39 41.99 -1.31
N LEU A 11 -21.12 41.80 -0.20
CA LEU A 11 -20.81 40.69 0.73
C LEU A 11 -21.25 39.32 0.18
N ILE A 12 -22.32 39.26 -0.61
CA ILE A 12 -22.81 38.00 -1.20
C ILE A 12 -21.95 37.56 -2.40
N LEU A 13 -21.31 38.49 -3.11
CA LEU A 13 -20.37 38.14 -4.19
C LEU A 13 -19.02 37.61 -3.67
N LEU A 14 -18.61 37.99 -2.44
CA LEU A 14 -17.35 37.49 -1.85
C LEU A 14 -17.45 36.07 -1.29
N SER A 15 -18.66 35.58 -0.99
CA SER A 15 -18.87 34.20 -0.50
C SER A 15 -18.92 33.13 -1.61
N LEU A 16 -18.89 33.53 -2.89
CA LEU A 16 -18.89 32.61 -4.04
C LEU A 16 -17.50 32.36 -4.63
N LEU A 17 -16.46 32.97 -4.04
CA LEU A 17 -15.06 32.66 -4.33
C LEU A 17 -14.48 31.75 -3.23
N THR A 18 -15.17 30.66 -2.91
CA THR A 18 -14.41 29.48 -2.49
C THR A 18 -13.65 29.06 -3.73
N PHE A 19 -12.37 29.44 -3.80
CA PHE A 19 -11.41 28.68 -4.59
C PHE A 19 -11.48 27.26 -4.05
N SER A 20 -12.36 26.43 -4.65
CA SER A 20 -12.06 25.02 -4.75
C SER A 20 -10.75 25.01 -5.50
N SER A 21 -9.64 24.89 -4.76
CA SER A 21 -8.45 24.31 -5.31
C SER A 21 -8.91 22.94 -5.80
N SER A 22 -9.29 22.85 -7.06
CA SER A 22 -9.18 21.59 -7.77
C SER A 22 -7.69 21.27 -7.66
N GLN A 23 -7.32 20.54 -6.60
CA GLN A 23 -6.06 19.84 -6.65
C GLN A 23 -6.12 19.07 -7.97
N PRO A 24 -5.08 19.15 -8.82
CA PRO A 24 -4.98 18.17 -9.89
C PRO A 24 -5.23 16.79 -9.27
N ASN A 25 -5.98 15.92 -9.94
CA ASN A 25 -6.21 14.54 -9.50
C ASN A 25 -4.84 13.87 -9.32
N ASN A 26 -4.23 14.09 -8.16
CA ASN A 26 -3.05 13.43 -7.72
C ASN A 26 -3.59 12.05 -7.34
N GLY A 27 -3.24 11.02 -8.12
CA GLY A 27 -3.53 9.65 -7.71
C GLY A 27 -3.15 9.47 -6.24
N LEU A 28 -3.91 8.67 -5.48
CA LEU A 28 -3.51 8.37 -4.10
C LEU A 28 -2.13 7.71 -4.16
N LEU A 29 -1.34 7.77 -3.09
CA LEU A 29 -0.02 7.11 -3.09
C LEU A 29 0.07 6.24 -1.86
N GLY A 30 0.32 4.95 -2.06
CA GLY A 30 0.55 3.99 -1.00
C GLY A 30 2.03 3.69 -0.81
N VAL A 31 2.39 3.10 0.33
CA VAL A 31 3.75 2.57 0.55
C VAL A 31 3.70 1.41 1.54
N TYR A 32 4.47 0.34 1.28
CA TYR A 32 4.73 -0.67 2.30
C TYR A 32 5.80 -0.14 3.26
N TRP A 33 5.57 -0.33 4.55
CA TRP A 33 6.50 0.08 5.61
C TRP A 33 6.67 -1.05 6.63
N GLY A 34 7.89 -1.24 7.11
CA GLY A 34 8.23 -2.17 8.20
C GLY A 34 9.21 -3.29 7.84
N GLN A 35 9.76 -3.30 6.62
CA GLN A 35 10.71 -4.33 6.15
C GLN A 35 12.06 -3.77 5.71
N GLY A 36 12.22 -2.45 5.63
CA GLY A 36 13.45 -1.85 5.13
C GLY A 36 14.58 -1.88 6.16
N HIS A 37 15.77 -2.32 5.76
CA HIS A 37 16.93 -2.39 6.67
C HIS A 37 17.40 -1.02 7.20
N ARG A 38 17.17 0.05 6.43
CA ARG A 38 17.46 1.44 6.78
C ARG A 38 16.23 2.32 6.60
N GLU A 39 15.10 1.79 7.03
CA GLU A 39 13.83 2.49 6.97
C GLU A 39 13.72 3.48 8.14
N ASP A 40 13.28 4.70 7.82
CA ASP A 40 13.00 5.72 8.83
C ASP A 40 11.80 5.29 9.70
N ASP A 41 11.61 5.95 10.85
CA ASP A 41 10.43 5.70 11.66
C ASP A 41 9.13 6.05 10.91
N LEU A 42 8.03 5.38 11.28
CA LEU A 42 6.73 5.53 10.62
C LEU A 42 6.25 6.99 10.63
N LYS A 43 6.53 7.71 11.72
CA LYS A 43 6.22 9.12 11.84
C LYS A 43 6.90 9.95 10.74
N THR A 44 8.18 9.71 10.47
CA THR A 44 8.98 10.40 9.45
C THR A 44 8.43 10.12 8.06
N THR A 45 8.09 8.86 7.76
CA THR A 45 7.40 8.48 6.51
C THR A 45 6.12 9.28 6.31
N CYS A 46 5.29 9.38 7.35
CA CYS A 46 4.03 10.14 7.31
C CYS A 46 4.25 11.67 7.25
N ASP A 47 5.33 12.18 7.82
CA ASP A 47 5.68 13.61 7.78
C ASP A 47 6.18 14.07 6.40
N THR A 48 6.49 13.16 5.48
CA THR A 48 6.82 13.51 4.10
C THR A 48 5.67 14.18 3.35
N GLY A 49 4.42 13.94 3.76
CA GLY A 49 3.22 14.43 3.07
C GLY A 49 3.01 13.86 1.67
N LYS A 50 3.68 12.74 1.35
CA LYS A 50 3.62 12.09 0.02
C LYS A 50 2.53 11.02 -0.06
N TYR A 51 2.27 10.32 1.03
CA TYR A 51 1.49 9.09 1.06
C TYR A 51 0.09 9.35 1.63
N GLU A 52 -0.91 8.73 1.01
CA GLU A 52 -2.30 8.68 1.46
C GLU A 52 -2.62 7.36 2.18
N ILE A 53 -1.82 6.32 1.90
CA ILE A 53 -1.95 4.99 2.49
C ILE A 53 -0.56 4.49 2.93
N VAL A 54 -0.46 3.95 4.14
CA VAL A 54 0.71 3.18 4.60
C VAL A 54 0.26 1.75 4.93
N LEU A 55 0.98 0.77 4.40
CA LEU A 55 0.74 -0.66 4.59
C LEU A 55 1.80 -1.21 5.53
N LEU A 56 1.44 -1.46 6.79
CA LEU A 56 2.31 -2.08 7.79
C LEU A 56 2.55 -3.54 7.41
N ALA A 57 3.76 -3.82 6.95
CA ALA A 57 4.18 -5.10 6.40
C ALA A 57 5.12 -5.80 7.41
N TYR A 58 4.79 -6.96 7.99
CA TYR A 58 3.60 -7.81 7.76
C TYR A 58 3.17 -8.59 9.02
N LEU A 59 1.90 -9.01 9.07
CA LEU A 59 1.49 -10.16 9.90
C LEU A 59 1.81 -11.45 9.14
N ILE A 60 2.82 -12.19 9.59
CA ILE A 60 3.43 -13.27 8.79
C ILE A 60 3.05 -14.68 9.24
N VAL A 61 2.68 -14.85 10.52
CA VAL A 61 2.10 -16.10 11.03
C VAL A 61 0.66 -15.84 11.40
N PHE A 62 -0.26 -16.67 10.90
CA PHE A 62 -1.68 -16.71 11.31
C PHE A 62 -2.37 -17.92 10.66
N GLY A 63 -3.54 -18.28 11.21
CA GLY A 63 -4.33 -19.42 10.76
C GLY A 63 -3.69 -20.76 11.10
N ASP A 64 -4.38 -21.86 10.75
CA ASP A 64 -4.02 -23.23 11.13
C ASP A 64 -3.78 -23.43 12.65
N GLY A 65 -4.52 -22.67 13.46
CA GLY A 65 -4.39 -22.70 14.92
C GLY A 65 -3.07 -22.12 15.47
N GLN A 66 -2.26 -21.49 14.62
CA GLN A 66 -1.01 -20.85 15.04
C GLN A 66 -1.28 -19.55 15.81
N GLU A 67 -0.38 -19.21 16.74
CA GLU A 67 -0.38 -17.90 17.39
C GLU A 67 0.07 -16.84 16.39
N PRO A 68 -0.74 -15.79 16.13
CA PRO A 68 -0.38 -14.82 15.11
C PRO A 68 0.86 -14.01 15.47
N PHE A 69 1.75 -13.79 14.50
CA PHE A 69 3.03 -13.10 14.69
C PHE A 69 3.19 -11.92 13.72
N LEU A 70 3.33 -10.73 14.30
CA LEU A 70 3.62 -9.49 13.59
C LEU A 70 5.13 -9.31 13.48
N TYR A 71 5.62 -9.18 12.25
CA TYR A 71 7.04 -9.01 11.97
C TYR A 71 7.29 -7.71 11.20
N LEU A 72 7.88 -6.73 11.89
CA LEU A 72 8.27 -5.43 11.34
C LEU A 72 9.79 -5.25 11.49
N TYR A 73 10.56 -6.22 10.98
CA TYR A 73 12.02 -6.27 11.00
C TYR A 73 12.66 -5.71 12.30
N ASN A 74 13.30 -4.55 12.24
CA ASN A 74 13.98 -3.89 13.36
C ASN A 74 13.15 -2.78 14.03
N HIS A 75 11.89 -2.61 13.65
CA HIS A 75 11.01 -1.55 14.17
C HIS A 75 10.28 -1.94 15.46
N CYS A 76 10.37 -3.20 15.89
CA CYS A 76 9.83 -3.68 17.17
C CYS A 76 10.97 -4.16 18.08
N TYR A 77 10.91 -3.81 19.36
CA TYR A 77 11.91 -4.25 20.34
C TYR A 77 11.43 -5.51 21.06
N ASN A 78 12.22 -6.58 21.04
CA ASN A 78 11.84 -7.88 21.62
C ASN A 78 10.43 -8.35 21.19
N HIS A 79 10.05 -8.09 19.94
CA HIS A 79 8.73 -8.40 19.38
C HIS A 79 7.54 -7.60 19.98
N ASP A 80 7.81 -6.62 20.84
CA ASP A 80 6.83 -5.63 21.27
C ASP A 80 6.80 -4.46 20.26
N CYS A 81 5.67 -4.33 19.57
CA CYS A 81 5.43 -3.28 18.57
C CYS A 81 4.54 -2.15 19.10
N THR A 82 4.22 -2.11 20.39
CA THR A 82 3.33 -1.09 20.98
C THR A 82 3.87 0.34 20.87
N GLY A 83 5.19 0.49 20.72
CA GLY A 83 5.84 1.79 20.43
C GLY A 83 5.40 2.44 19.11
N LEU A 84 4.73 1.70 18.22
CA LEU A 84 4.14 2.23 17.00
C LEU A 84 2.77 2.88 17.22
N GLU A 85 2.08 2.61 18.32
CA GLU A 85 0.76 3.20 18.62
C GLU A 85 0.74 4.75 18.43
N PRO A 86 1.65 5.54 19.04
CA PRO A 86 1.66 6.99 18.84
C PRO A 86 2.00 7.40 17.40
N GLN A 87 2.81 6.62 16.68
CA GLN A 87 3.20 6.92 15.29
C GLN A 87 2.06 6.65 14.32
N ILE A 88 1.31 5.56 14.51
CA ILE A 88 0.09 5.24 13.77
C ILE A 88 -0.93 6.37 13.95
N LYS A 89 -1.19 6.78 15.20
CA LYS A 89 -2.10 7.90 15.51
C LYS A 89 -1.64 9.21 14.88
N HIS A 90 -0.33 9.44 14.80
CA HIS A 90 0.24 10.62 14.12
C HIS A 90 -0.04 10.59 12.61
N CYS A 91 0.16 9.47 11.93
CA CYS A 91 -0.18 9.31 10.52
C CYS A 91 -1.67 9.57 10.25
N GLN A 92 -2.54 8.96 11.07
CA GLN A 92 -4.00 9.12 10.95
C GLN A 92 -4.44 10.56 11.21
N ALA A 93 -3.82 11.28 12.15
CA ALA A 93 -4.08 12.69 12.40
C ALA A 93 -3.71 13.60 11.20
N LYS A 94 -2.86 13.12 10.28
CA LYS A 94 -2.54 13.79 9.01
C LYS A 94 -3.46 13.37 7.86
N GLY A 95 -4.44 12.51 8.11
CA GLY A 95 -5.35 11.97 7.10
C GLY A 95 -4.82 10.74 6.34
N ILE A 96 -3.65 10.23 6.70
CA ILE A 96 -3.04 9.05 6.07
C ILE A 96 -3.70 7.80 6.64
N LYS A 97 -4.22 6.93 5.77
CA LYS A 97 -4.80 5.65 6.17
C LYS A 97 -3.70 4.65 6.47
N VAL A 98 -3.78 3.96 7.59
CA VAL A 98 -2.80 2.95 8.00
C VAL A 98 -3.44 1.57 8.00
N PHE A 99 -2.95 0.69 7.13
CA PHE A 99 -3.43 -0.68 6.96
C PHE A 99 -2.46 -1.68 7.58
N LEU A 100 -2.97 -2.82 8.04
CA LEU A 100 -2.14 -4.01 8.29
C LEU A 100 -2.12 -4.88 7.03
N SER A 101 -0.92 -5.24 6.56
CA SER A 101 -0.74 -6.19 5.46
C SER A 101 -0.49 -7.61 5.99
N LEU A 102 -1.27 -8.56 5.47
CA LEU A 102 -1.21 -9.98 5.83
C LEU A 102 -0.33 -10.74 4.85
N GLY A 103 0.51 -11.63 5.38
CA GLY A 103 1.30 -12.57 4.61
C GLY A 103 2.59 -11.96 4.07
N GLY A 104 2.59 -11.56 2.80
CA GLY A 104 3.79 -11.09 2.11
C GLY A 104 4.66 -12.27 1.61
N PRO A 105 5.98 -12.07 1.44
CA PRO A 105 6.90 -13.06 0.88
C PRO A 105 7.24 -14.25 1.82
N PHE A 106 6.52 -14.42 2.93
CA PHE A 106 6.79 -15.44 3.95
C PHE A 106 6.02 -16.74 3.68
N TRP A 107 6.55 -17.56 2.78
CA TRP A 107 5.96 -18.84 2.36
C TRP A 107 5.79 -19.79 3.55
N GLU A 108 4.69 -20.55 3.55
CA GLU A 108 4.37 -21.60 4.54
C GLU A 108 4.17 -21.12 6.00
N MET A 109 4.27 -19.82 6.27
CA MET A 109 4.05 -19.27 7.62
C MET A 109 2.57 -18.97 7.91
N TYR A 110 1.74 -18.88 6.87
CA TYR A 110 0.32 -18.62 6.96
C TYR A 110 -0.48 -19.54 6.03
N SER A 111 -1.65 -19.96 6.50
CA SER A 111 -2.63 -20.73 5.74
C SER A 111 -3.99 -20.64 6.43
N LEU A 112 -5.05 -20.95 5.70
CA LEU A 112 -6.38 -21.11 6.28
C LEU A 112 -6.87 -22.51 5.93
N ASN A 113 -7.09 -23.35 6.93
CA ASN A 113 -7.38 -24.77 6.73
C ASN A 113 -8.88 -25.11 6.79
N SER A 114 -9.72 -24.14 7.14
CA SER A 114 -11.17 -24.26 7.09
C SER A 114 -11.87 -22.90 7.10
N THR A 115 -13.15 -22.88 6.76
CA THR A 115 -14.01 -21.69 6.97
C THR A 115 -14.03 -21.24 8.43
N ASN A 116 -13.97 -22.16 9.41
CA ASN A 116 -13.95 -21.77 10.82
C ASN A 116 -12.63 -21.11 11.21
N ASP A 117 -11.51 -21.62 10.70
CA ASP A 117 -10.18 -21.04 10.89
C ASP A 117 -10.13 -19.61 10.33
N ALA A 118 -10.65 -19.39 9.12
CA ALA A 118 -10.80 -18.05 8.54
C ALA A 118 -11.61 -17.10 9.44
N LYS A 119 -12.67 -17.59 10.09
CA LYS A 119 -13.47 -16.78 11.03
C LYS A 119 -12.73 -16.44 12.31
N GLU A 120 -11.96 -17.38 12.86
CA GLU A 120 -11.14 -17.10 14.05
C GLU A 120 -10.03 -16.08 13.73
N VAL A 121 -9.38 -16.20 12.57
CA VAL A 121 -8.43 -15.19 12.09
C VAL A 121 -9.11 -13.82 11.93
N ALA A 122 -10.30 -13.75 11.31
CA ALA A 122 -11.05 -12.50 11.17
C ALA A 122 -11.34 -11.82 12.52
N LYS A 123 -11.78 -12.60 13.52
CA LYS A 123 -12.05 -12.12 14.88
C LYS A 123 -10.79 -11.63 15.57
N TYR A 124 -9.66 -12.35 15.40
CA TYR A 124 -8.37 -11.92 15.93
C TYR A 124 -7.96 -10.58 15.33
N LEU A 125 -8.02 -10.44 14.00
CA LEU A 125 -7.65 -9.21 13.31
C LEU A 125 -8.52 -8.03 13.78
N HIS A 126 -9.83 -8.22 13.79
CA HIS A 126 -10.77 -7.21 14.24
C HIS A 126 -10.50 -6.78 15.68
N THR A 127 -10.35 -7.75 16.60
CA THR A 127 -10.15 -7.47 18.02
C THR A 127 -8.83 -6.75 18.28
N ASN A 128 -7.74 -7.17 17.67
CA ASN A 128 -6.40 -6.71 18.04
C ASN A 128 -5.91 -5.48 17.26
N PHE A 129 -6.55 -5.15 16.13
CA PHE A 129 -6.09 -4.08 15.26
C PHE A 129 -7.17 -3.06 14.88
N LEU A 130 -8.47 -3.38 15.00
CA LEU A 130 -9.56 -2.55 14.45
C LEU A 130 -10.54 -2.02 15.50
N THR A 131 -10.34 -2.30 16.80
CA THR A 131 -11.33 -1.95 17.86
C THR A 131 -10.81 -1.04 18.96
N GLY A 132 -9.52 -0.65 18.94
CA GLY A 132 -8.89 0.12 20.01
C GLY A 132 -8.60 -0.68 21.28
N LYS A 133 -8.91 -1.97 21.30
CA LYS A 133 -8.43 -2.87 22.35
C LYS A 133 -6.92 -3.01 22.23
N HIS A 134 -6.24 -3.08 23.37
CA HIS A 134 -4.79 -3.28 23.40
C HIS A 134 -4.41 -4.61 22.74
N GLY A 135 -3.53 -4.54 21.74
CA GLY A 135 -3.02 -5.67 20.97
C GLY A 135 -1.54 -5.46 20.58
N PRO A 136 -1.04 -6.16 19.55
CA PRO A 136 0.38 -6.14 19.18
C PRO A 136 0.92 -4.75 18.82
N LEU A 137 0.08 -3.86 18.28
CA LEU A 137 0.42 -2.47 17.94
C LEU A 137 -0.02 -1.46 19.02
N GLY A 138 -0.35 -1.94 20.21
CA GLY A 138 -1.01 -1.14 21.25
C GLY A 138 -2.51 -1.02 21.02
N SER A 139 -3.10 0.06 21.54
CA SER A 139 -4.53 0.37 21.43
C SER A 139 -4.80 1.24 20.20
N VAL A 140 -5.03 0.59 19.05
CA VAL A 140 -5.17 1.21 17.73
C VAL A 140 -6.50 0.90 17.05
N TYR A 141 -6.90 1.78 16.13
CA TYR A 141 -7.94 1.56 15.14
C TYR A 141 -7.30 1.69 13.77
N LEU A 142 -6.76 0.60 13.22
CA LEU A 142 -6.23 0.65 11.85
C LEU A 142 -7.36 0.92 10.85
N ASP A 143 -7.01 1.55 9.75
CA ASP A 143 -7.96 1.96 8.71
C ASP A 143 -8.33 0.81 7.77
N GLY A 144 -7.58 -0.29 7.77
CA GLY A 144 -7.91 -1.45 6.96
C GLY A 144 -6.97 -2.64 7.08
N ILE A 145 -7.34 -3.71 6.37
CA ILE A 145 -6.59 -4.97 6.26
C ILE A 145 -6.33 -5.26 4.78
N GLU A 146 -5.07 -5.52 4.44
CA GLU A 146 -4.62 -5.84 3.09
C GLU A 146 -4.17 -7.30 2.98
N PHE A 147 -4.65 -8.00 1.96
CA PHE A 147 -4.38 -9.41 1.71
C PHE A 147 -3.22 -9.54 0.71
N ASN A 148 -1.98 -9.64 1.20
CA ASN A 148 -0.79 -9.88 0.38
C ASN A 148 -0.45 -11.37 0.34
N ILE A 149 -1.38 -12.15 -0.20
CA ILE A 149 -1.31 -13.62 -0.16
C ILE A 149 -0.52 -14.14 -1.36
N ARG A 150 0.52 -14.94 -1.09
CA ARG A 150 1.44 -15.49 -2.10
C ARG A 150 1.55 -17.00 -2.11
N TRP A 151 0.80 -17.70 -1.24
CA TRP A 151 0.69 -19.16 -1.21
C TRP A 151 -0.68 -19.59 -0.70
N THR A 152 -1.08 -20.83 -1.00
CA THR A 152 -2.42 -21.41 -0.79
C THR A 152 -3.55 -20.69 -1.53
N LYS A 153 -4.66 -21.38 -1.79
CA LYS A 153 -5.80 -20.80 -2.54
C LYS A 153 -7.12 -20.84 -1.77
N ASP A 154 -7.12 -21.48 -0.61
CA ASP A 154 -8.35 -21.86 0.06
C ASP A 154 -8.69 -20.89 1.19
N HIS A 155 -9.99 -20.65 1.36
CA HIS A 155 -10.59 -19.91 2.48
C HIS A 155 -10.26 -18.40 2.60
N TRP A 156 -9.50 -17.82 1.68
CA TRP A 156 -9.32 -16.36 1.61
C TRP A 156 -10.64 -15.62 1.36
N ASP A 157 -11.55 -16.23 0.61
CA ASP A 157 -12.90 -15.71 0.38
C ASP A 157 -13.79 -15.80 1.63
N ASP A 158 -13.60 -16.82 2.46
CA ASP A 158 -14.25 -16.92 3.77
C ASP A 158 -13.75 -15.83 4.73
N LEU A 159 -12.44 -15.56 4.74
CA LEU A 159 -11.84 -14.52 5.58
C LEU A 159 -12.37 -13.13 5.21
N VAL A 160 -12.39 -12.77 3.93
CA VAL A 160 -12.91 -11.45 3.49
C VAL A 160 -14.41 -11.31 3.77
N LYS A 161 -15.21 -12.38 3.60
CA LYS A 161 -16.65 -12.38 3.96
C LYS A 161 -16.87 -12.15 5.44
N GLU A 162 -16.08 -12.78 6.32
CA GLU A 162 -16.22 -12.60 7.76
C GLU A 162 -15.77 -11.20 8.20
N LEU A 163 -14.64 -10.69 7.69
CA LEU A 163 -14.21 -9.32 7.97
C LEU A 163 -15.25 -8.29 7.48
N HIS A 164 -15.82 -8.50 6.30
CA HIS A 164 -16.90 -7.69 5.78
C HIS A 164 -18.13 -7.73 6.71
N PHE A 165 -18.51 -8.90 7.22
CA PHE A 165 -19.59 -9.02 8.20
C PHE A 165 -19.28 -8.24 9.50
N LEU A 166 -18.06 -8.37 10.04
CA LEU A 166 -17.64 -7.68 11.26
C LEU A 166 -17.64 -6.15 11.10
N ARG A 167 -17.16 -5.64 9.95
CA ARG A 167 -17.20 -4.22 9.58
C ARG A 167 -18.59 -3.60 9.70
N HIS A 168 -19.63 -4.36 9.37
CA HIS A 168 -21.02 -3.86 9.38
C HIS A 168 -21.72 -4.04 10.73
N THR A 169 -21.15 -4.84 11.66
CA THR A 169 -21.87 -5.28 12.86
C THR A 169 -21.18 -4.97 14.18
N LYS A 170 -19.87 -4.66 14.21
CA LYS A 170 -19.08 -4.71 15.44
C LYS A 170 -18.10 -3.56 15.72
N GLY A 171 -18.04 -2.50 14.93
CA GLY A 171 -17.07 -1.43 15.21
C GLY A 171 -17.01 -0.33 14.17
N PRO A 172 -16.01 0.58 14.28
CA PRO A 172 -15.82 1.63 13.29
C PRO A 172 -15.54 1.01 11.92
N HIS A 173 -15.91 1.74 10.88
CA HIS A 173 -15.70 1.33 9.51
C HIS A 173 -14.20 1.18 9.21
N PHE A 174 -13.81 0.12 8.49
CA PHE A 174 -12.45 -0.13 8.01
C PHE A 174 -12.49 -0.64 6.58
N LEU A 175 -11.38 -0.55 5.87
CA LEU A 175 -11.27 -0.92 4.47
C LEU A 175 -10.65 -2.32 4.31
N LEU A 176 -11.02 -3.00 3.24
CA LEU A 176 -10.50 -4.28 2.84
C LEU A 176 -9.75 -4.12 1.52
N SER A 177 -8.53 -4.64 1.46
CA SER A 177 -7.74 -4.61 0.24
C SER A 177 -7.00 -5.92 -0.05
N ALA A 178 -6.49 -6.03 -1.26
CA ALA A 178 -5.73 -7.20 -1.72
C ALA A 178 -4.55 -6.78 -2.60
N ALA A 179 -3.45 -7.53 -2.58
CA ALA A 179 -2.30 -7.33 -3.47
C ALA A 179 -1.96 -8.58 -4.33
N PRO A 180 -2.80 -8.92 -5.33
CA PRO A 180 -2.55 -10.03 -6.24
C PRO A 180 -1.36 -9.74 -7.17
N LEU A 181 -0.78 -10.79 -7.77
CA LEU A 181 0.13 -10.62 -8.94
C LEU A 181 -0.65 -10.10 -10.15
N CYS A 182 0.04 -9.46 -11.10
CA CYS A 182 -0.55 -8.93 -12.32
C CYS A 182 -1.12 -10.00 -13.27
N HIS A 183 -0.72 -11.26 -13.14
CA HIS A 183 -1.16 -12.34 -14.02
C HIS A 183 -2.66 -12.64 -13.86
N ILE A 184 -3.34 -12.85 -14.99
CA ILE A 184 -4.71 -13.38 -15.06
C ILE A 184 -4.65 -14.70 -15.87
N PRO A 185 -5.17 -15.82 -15.33
CA PRO A 185 -6.04 -15.96 -14.15
C PRO A 185 -5.36 -15.65 -12.81
N VAL A 186 -6.11 -15.01 -11.91
CA VAL A 186 -5.58 -14.55 -10.61
C VAL A 186 -5.07 -15.74 -9.78
N LEU A 187 -3.83 -15.64 -9.31
CA LEU A 187 -3.27 -16.64 -8.42
C LEU A 187 -3.64 -16.35 -6.96
N PHE A 188 -3.94 -17.40 -6.20
CA PHE A 188 -4.23 -17.43 -4.75
C PHE A 188 -5.51 -16.72 -4.30
N LEU A 189 -5.76 -15.50 -4.78
CA LEU A 189 -6.84 -14.62 -4.34
C LEU A 189 -8.09 -14.62 -5.24
N ASP A 190 -8.13 -15.43 -6.30
CA ASP A 190 -9.23 -15.45 -7.29
C ASP A 190 -10.63 -15.53 -6.64
N LYS A 191 -10.86 -16.54 -5.79
CA LYS A 191 -12.13 -16.72 -5.07
C LYS A 191 -12.47 -15.50 -4.21
N ALA A 192 -11.48 -14.89 -3.56
CA ALA A 192 -11.68 -13.74 -2.67
C ALA A 192 -12.01 -12.47 -3.46
N ILE A 193 -11.31 -12.23 -4.57
CA ILE A 193 -11.57 -11.07 -5.45
C ILE A 193 -12.95 -11.18 -6.10
N GLN A 194 -13.36 -12.38 -6.52
CA GLN A 194 -14.70 -12.62 -7.09
C GLN A 194 -15.85 -12.31 -6.12
N THR A 195 -15.59 -12.21 -4.81
CA THR A 195 -16.61 -11.77 -3.84
C THR A 195 -16.98 -10.28 -4.01
N GLN A 196 -16.12 -9.49 -4.64
CA GLN A 196 -16.26 -8.03 -4.81
C GLN A 196 -16.37 -7.27 -3.48
N LEU A 197 -15.81 -7.81 -2.39
CA LEU A 197 -15.84 -7.20 -1.06
C LEU A 197 -14.61 -6.35 -0.73
N PHE A 198 -13.61 -6.31 -1.61
CA PHE A 198 -12.43 -5.44 -1.47
C PHE A 198 -12.74 -4.02 -1.96
N ASP A 199 -12.39 -3.03 -1.15
CA ASP A 199 -12.48 -1.61 -1.49
C ASP A 199 -11.27 -1.17 -2.34
N HIS A 200 -10.09 -1.78 -2.14
CA HIS A 200 -8.88 -1.46 -2.91
C HIS A 200 -8.16 -2.72 -3.40
N ILE A 201 -7.66 -2.73 -4.64
CA ILE A 201 -6.82 -3.81 -5.16
C ILE A 201 -5.50 -3.21 -5.65
N PHE A 202 -4.40 -3.62 -5.02
CA PHE A 202 -3.03 -3.23 -5.31
C PHE A 202 -2.34 -4.28 -6.17
N VAL A 203 -2.62 -4.29 -7.46
CA VAL A 203 -2.07 -5.29 -8.38
C VAL A 203 -0.56 -5.12 -8.47
N ARG A 204 0.20 -6.19 -8.23
CA ARG A 204 1.66 -6.20 -8.25
C ARG A 204 2.16 -6.43 -9.68
N PHE A 205 2.64 -5.37 -10.33
CA PHE A 205 3.20 -5.37 -11.68
C PHE A 205 4.73 -5.55 -11.65
N TYR A 206 5.18 -6.59 -10.95
CA TYR A 206 6.59 -6.93 -10.78
C TYR A 206 6.75 -8.40 -10.39
N ASP A 207 7.95 -8.94 -10.58
CA ASP A 207 8.29 -10.36 -10.40
C ASP A 207 7.49 -11.31 -11.31
N ASP A 208 6.93 -10.79 -12.41
CA ASP A 208 6.20 -11.56 -13.43
C ASP A 208 6.32 -10.90 -14.80
N GLU A 209 7.32 -11.37 -15.58
CA GLU A 209 7.64 -10.87 -16.92
C GLU A 209 6.46 -10.91 -17.90
N SER A 210 5.42 -11.73 -17.64
CA SER A 210 4.26 -11.83 -18.52
C SER A 210 3.33 -10.62 -18.46
N CYS A 211 3.45 -9.78 -17.43
CA CYS A 211 2.53 -8.69 -17.19
C CYS A 211 3.16 -7.46 -16.55
N GLU A 212 4.48 -7.28 -16.61
CA GLU A 212 5.17 -6.13 -16.01
C GLU A 212 5.85 -5.23 -17.05
N TYR A 213 6.45 -4.13 -16.59
CA TYR A 213 7.31 -3.30 -17.43
C TYR A 213 8.71 -3.94 -17.59
N ASN A 214 9.17 -4.06 -18.83
CA ASN A 214 10.50 -4.57 -19.11
C ASN A 214 11.49 -3.42 -19.33
N ILE A 215 12.39 -3.20 -18.37
CA ILE A 215 13.41 -2.14 -18.44
C ILE A 215 14.49 -2.38 -19.49
N LEU A 216 14.76 -3.64 -19.87
CA LEU A 216 15.81 -3.98 -20.84
C LEU A 216 15.37 -3.68 -22.27
N THR A 217 14.08 -3.86 -22.56
CA THR A 217 13.48 -3.59 -23.88
C THR A 217 12.73 -2.25 -23.93
N ASN A 218 12.53 -1.59 -22.78
CA ASN A 218 11.66 -0.42 -22.63
C ASN A 218 10.25 -0.70 -23.17
N ASP A 219 9.68 -1.82 -22.75
CA ASP A 219 8.38 -2.30 -23.19
C ASP A 219 7.35 -2.22 -22.05
N THR A 220 6.26 -1.49 -22.30
CA THR A 220 5.11 -1.32 -21.40
C THR A 220 3.91 -2.15 -21.80
N GLN A 221 3.96 -2.83 -22.96
CA GLN A 221 2.79 -3.50 -23.54
C GLN A 221 2.23 -4.62 -22.63
N PRO A 222 3.05 -5.51 -22.03
CA PRO A 222 2.52 -6.56 -21.14
C PRO A 222 1.79 -6.00 -19.91
N LEU A 223 2.33 -4.92 -19.32
CA LEU A 223 1.71 -4.21 -18.21
C LEU A 223 0.37 -3.60 -18.60
N LEU A 224 0.31 -2.89 -19.73
CA LEU A 224 -0.91 -2.23 -20.19
C LEU A 224 -2.01 -3.25 -20.53
N GLU A 225 -1.66 -4.35 -21.20
CA GLU A 225 -2.61 -5.42 -21.52
C GLU A 225 -3.15 -6.10 -20.25
N SER A 226 -2.28 -6.37 -19.27
CA SER A 226 -2.71 -6.91 -17.98
C SER A 226 -3.59 -5.90 -17.21
N TRP A 227 -3.24 -4.62 -17.20
CA TRP A 227 -4.05 -3.58 -16.57
C TRP A 227 -5.48 -3.54 -17.15
N ASP A 228 -5.63 -3.56 -18.47
CA ASP A 228 -6.94 -3.58 -19.12
C ASP A 228 -7.75 -4.83 -18.71
N ASN A 229 -7.10 -5.98 -18.56
CA ASN A 229 -7.76 -7.19 -18.07
C ASN A 229 -8.21 -7.04 -16.60
N TRP A 230 -7.39 -6.44 -15.74
CA TRP A 230 -7.75 -6.13 -14.35
C TRP A 230 -8.92 -5.15 -14.26
N VAL A 231 -8.92 -4.14 -15.13
CA VAL A 231 -10.00 -3.16 -15.21
C VAL A 231 -11.34 -3.81 -15.57
N ASN A 232 -11.32 -4.82 -16.44
CA ASN A 232 -12.52 -5.57 -16.81
C ASN A 232 -12.94 -6.61 -15.76
N LEU A 233 -11.98 -7.16 -15.00
CA LEU A 233 -12.25 -8.18 -13.98
C LEU A 233 -12.94 -7.60 -12.74
N VAL A 234 -12.55 -6.39 -12.33
CA VAL A 234 -13.05 -5.74 -11.12
C VAL A 234 -14.04 -4.64 -11.53
N PRO A 235 -15.36 -4.84 -11.34
CA PRO A 235 -16.32 -3.81 -11.69
C PRO A 235 -16.13 -2.61 -10.76
N PHE A 236 -15.63 -1.49 -11.31
CA PHE A 236 -15.48 -0.25 -10.55
C PHE A 236 -16.84 0.40 -10.31
N GLY A 237 -17.37 0.20 -9.10
CA GLY A 237 -18.33 1.14 -8.52
C GLY A 237 -17.61 2.39 -8.02
N SER A 238 -18.37 3.41 -7.59
CA SER A 238 -17.82 4.70 -7.13
C SER A 238 -16.86 4.64 -5.93
N ASN A 239 -16.71 3.47 -5.29
CA ASN A 239 -15.98 3.30 -4.04
C ASN A 239 -14.82 2.30 -4.13
N ASN A 240 -14.69 1.55 -5.24
CA ASN A 240 -13.62 0.56 -5.39
C ASN A 240 -12.47 1.15 -6.21
N SER A 241 -11.23 0.88 -5.82
CA SER A 241 -10.04 1.45 -6.47
C SER A 241 -9.05 0.37 -6.91
N LEU A 242 -8.52 0.49 -8.13
CA LEU A 242 -7.38 -0.27 -8.62
C LEU A 242 -6.10 0.56 -8.51
N PHE A 243 -5.07 -0.04 -7.94
CA PHE A 243 -3.76 0.56 -7.75
C PHE A 243 -2.71 -0.18 -8.57
N LEU A 244 -1.74 0.57 -9.10
CA LEU A 244 -0.60 0.06 -9.84
C LEU A 244 0.57 -0.16 -8.87
N GLY A 245 0.71 -1.38 -8.35
CA GLY A 245 1.82 -1.76 -7.48
C GLY A 245 3.12 -1.89 -8.27
N LEU A 246 4.11 -1.04 -7.96
CA LEU A 246 5.41 -1.01 -8.61
C LEU A 246 6.55 -0.97 -7.59
N PRO A 247 7.71 -1.57 -7.90
CA PRO A 247 8.91 -1.44 -7.08
C PRO A 247 9.36 0.03 -6.99
N ALA A 248 9.70 0.51 -5.80
CA ALA A 248 10.20 1.87 -5.59
C ALA A 248 11.64 2.07 -6.09
N ALA A 249 12.39 0.97 -6.26
CA ALA A 249 13.76 0.94 -6.73
C ALA A 249 14.03 -0.33 -7.54
N ILE A 250 15.11 -0.34 -8.34
CA ILE A 250 15.50 -1.52 -9.12
C ILE A 250 15.86 -2.73 -8.24
N THR A 251 16.24 -2.49 -6.97
CA THR A 251 16.59 -3.53 -6.00
C THR A 251 15.43 -3.97 -5.12
N ALA A 252 14.26 -3.35 -5.25
CA ALA A 252 13.08 -3.64 -4.42
C ALA A 252 12.33 -4.91 -4.86
N SER A 253 12.63 -5.42 -6.06
CA SER A 253 12.05 -6.63 -6.66
C SER A 253 13.09 -7.31 -7.55
N GLY A 254 12.81 -8.52 -8.02
CA GLY A 254 13.62 -9.21 -9.02
C GLY A 254 13.52 -8.55 -10.39
N THR A 255 12.31 -8.12 -10.78
CA THR A 255 12.02 -7.50 -12.07
C THR A 255 10.88 -6.46 -11.98
N GLY A 256 10.48 -5.82 -13.09
CA GLY A 256 9.32 -4.91 -13.12
C GLY A 256 9.52 -3.47 -12.64
N PHE A 257 10.74 -3.04 -12.27
CA PHE A 257 10.99 -1.64 -11.89
C PHE A 257 10.78 -0.70 -13.08
N ALA A 258 9.78 0.19 -12.97
CA ALA A 258 9.48 1.22 -13.96
C ALA A 258 10.00 2.59 -13.50
N PRO A 259 10.93 3.23 -14.25
CA PRO A 259 11.38 4.58 -13.95
C PRO A 259 10.22 5.58 -13.94
N ALA A 260 10.31 6.61 -13.08
CA ALA A 260 9.28 7.65 -12.97
C ALA A 260 8.96 8.34 -14.32
N THR A 261 9.94 8.43 -15.23
CA THR A 261 9.73 8.97 -16.58
C THR A 261 8.85 8.08 -17.44
N VAL A 262 8.96 6.76 -17.34
CA VAL A 262 8.09 5.80 -18.04
C VAL A 262 6.69 5.90 -17.47
N VAL A 263 6.59 5.84 -16.15
CA VAL A 263 5.34 5.96 -15.41
C VAL A 263 4.57 7.23 -15.79
N ASN A 264 5.21 8.39 -15.77
CA ASN A 264 4.56 9.68 -16.04
C ASN A 264 4.20 9.89 -17.52
N ASN A 265 4.97 9.33 -18.45
CA ASN A 265 4.82 9.65 -19.87
C ASN A 265 4.09 8.55 -20.67
N GLN A 266 4.17 7.29 -20.22
CA GLN A 266 3.66 6.14 -20.95
C GLN A 266 2.48 5.46 -20.25
N LEU A 267 2.27 5.73 -18.96
CA LEU A 267 1.11 5.28 -18.19
C LEU A 267 0.15 6.42 -17.74
N PRO A 268 0.03 7.58 -18.43
CA PRO A 268 -0.65 8.77 -17.90
C PRO A 268 -2.19 8.68 -17.85
N GLY A 269 -2.77 7.56 -18.30
CA GLY A 269 -4.22 7.34 -18.41
C GLY A 269 -4.74 6.14 -17.63
N LEU A 270 -3.87 5.39 -16.96
CA LEU A 270 -4.34 4.53 -15.89
C LEU A 270 -4.85 5.52 -14.83
N GLU A 271 -6.09 5.39 -14.35
CA GLU A 271 -6.41 5.95 -13.04
C GLU A 271 -5.47 5.23 -12.05
N VAL A 272 -4.23 5.69 -11.95
CA VAL A 272 -3.27 5.17 -10.99
C VAL A 272 -3.76 5.73 -9.68
N ILE A 273 -4.64 4.96 -9.03
CA ILE A 273 -5.13 5.35 -7.72
C ILE A 273 -4.00 5.19 -6.70
N GLY A 274 -2.88 4.55 -7.06
CA GLY A 274 -1.59 4.79 -6.43
C GLY A 274 -0.50 3.78 -6.70
N TYR A 275 0.72 4.19 -6.37
CA TYR A 275 1.90 3.32 -6.33
C TYR A 275 2.02 2.72 -4.95
N VAL A 276 2.59 1.52 -4.84
CA VAL A 276 3.02 0.97 -3.56
C VAL A 276 4.40 0.35 -3.75
N GLY A 277 5.42 1.02 -3.21
CA GLY A 277 6.77 0.45 -3.13
C GLY A 277 6.84 -0.63 -2.06
N VAL A 278 7.47 -1.76 -2.38
CA VAL A 278 7.94 -2.77 -1.42
C VAL A 278 9.44 -2.56 -1.21
N ASP A 279 9.88 -2.27 0.02
CA ASP A 279 11.32 -2.19 0.32
C ASP A 279 11.81 -3.54 0.88
N CYS A 280 12.45 -4.32 0.01
CA CYS A 280 13.50 -5.27 0.41
C CYS A 280 14.83 -4.74 -0.14
N GLY A 281 15.26 -3.58 0.35
CA GLY A 281 16.50 -2.93 -0.07
C GLY A 281 16.65 -1.58 0.60
N ILE A 282 17.89 -1.18 0.85
CA ILE A 282 18.36 0.09 1.45
C ILE A 282 17.31 1.21 1.28
N GLY A 283 16.76 1.71 2.40
CA GLY A 283 15.60 2.60 2.43
C GLY A 283 15.66 3.71 1.38
N PHE A 284 14.72 3.67 0.43
CA PHE A 284 14.50 4.75 -0.52
C PHE A 284 13.05 5.20 -0.42
N ASN A 285 12.86 6.38 0.18
CA ASN A 285 11.61 7.12 0.08
C ASN A 285 11.38 7.56 -1.37
N ALA A 286 10.73 6.73 -2.19
CA ALA A 286 10.29 7.13 -3.53
C ALA A 286 9.19 8.20 -3.41
N GLY A 287 9.58 9.47 -3.62
CA GLY A 287 8.63 10.53 -3.92
C GLY A 287 8.51 10.68 -5.42
N ILE A 288 7.39 10.23 -6.00
CA ILE A 288 7.02 10.58 -7.36
C ILE A 288 6.22 11.88 -7.27
N THR A 289 6.87 13.02 -7.53
CA THR A 289 6.14 14.27 -7.75
C THR A 289 5.84 14.42 -9.23
N PHE A 290 4.56 14.60 -9.59
CA PHE A 290 4.02 14.76 -10.97
C PHE A 290 4.49 16.04 -11.71
N TYR A 291 5.62 16.62 -11.31
CA TYR A 291 6.29 17.71 -11.99
C TYR A 291 7.75 17.33 -12.24
N GLY A 292 8.00 16.35 -13.12
CA GLY A 292 9.28 16.18 -13.86
C GLY A 292 10.62 16.29 -13.10
N ILE A 293 10.63 16.23 -11.77
CA ILE A 293 11.81 16.46 -10.94
C ILE A 293 11.86 15.32 -9.93
N VAL A 294 12.82 14.43 -10.14
CA VAL A 294 13.24 13.45 -9.14
C VAL A 294 14.11 14.20 -8.15
N VAL A 295 13.55 14.60 -7.01
CA VAL A 295 14.35 15.00 -5.85
C VAL A 295 14.48 13.80 -4.93
N GLY A 296 15.42 12.91 -5.25
CA GLY A 296 15.96 11.97 -4.28
C GLY A 296 16.89 12.75 -3.37
N LEU A 297 16.41 13.16 -2.19
CA LEU A 297 17.28 13.71 -1.15
C LEU A 297 17.62 12.60 -0.17
N PRO A 298 18.90 12.21 -0.03
CA PRO A 298 19.35 11.55 1.18
C PRO A 298 19.21 12.54 2.35
N ALA A 299 18.67 12.07 3.47
CA ALA A 299 18.67 12.85 4.70
C ALA A 299 20.13 13.18 5.07
N ASN A 300 20.45 14.47 4.98
CA ASN A 300 21.74 15.11 5.28
C ASN A 300 22.89 14.78 4.32
N PHE A 301 23.05 15.56 3.24
CA PHE A 301 24.33 16.14 2.78
C PHE A 301 24.06 17.00 1.52
N ILE A 302 24.40 18.29 1.58
CA ILE A 302 24.44 19.20 0.43
C ILE A 302 25.67 18.83 -0.38
N PHE A 303 25.54 18.36 -1.63
CA PHE A 303 26.63 18.46 -2.62
C PHE A 303 26.10 18.47 -4.06
N GLU A 304 26.62 19.43 -4.83
CA GLU A 304 26.48 19.57 -6.28
C GLU A 304 27.03 18.35 -7.03
N ALA A 305 26.38 18.02 -8.15
CA ALA A 305 26.85 17.02 -9.10
C ALA A 305 28.24 17.42 -9.67
N PRO A 306 29.05 16.44 -10.12
CA PRO A 306 28.86 16.01 -11.49
C PRO A 306 28.96 14.49 -11.71
N TYR A 307 28.19 14.03 -12.70
CA TYR A 307 28.44 12.93 -13.63
C TYR A 307 29.69 12.07 -13.35
N ASN A 308 29.49 10.83 -12.92
CA ASN A 308 30.13 9.62 -13.44
C ASN A 308 29.61 8.39 -12.69
N GLY A 309 29.10 7.42 -13.45
CA GLY A 309 28.54 6.19 -12.93
C GLY A 309 29.57 5.33 -12.17
N LYS A 310 29.11 4.72 -11.09
CA LYS A 310 29.67 3.48 -10.56
C LYS A 310 28.52 2.54 -10.22
N THR A 311 28.46 1.46 -10.98
CA THR A 311 27.71 0.24 -10.71
C THR A 311 28.04 -0.25 -9.31
N LEU A 312 27.06 -0.32 -8.42
CA LEU A 312 27.21 -1.01 -7.13
C LEU A 312 27.38 -2.51 -7.43
N SER A 313 28.41 -3.12 -6.83
CA SER A 313 28.78 -4.51 -7.08
C SER A 313 27.72 -5.48 -6.56
N LEU A 314 27.40 -6.50 -7.35
CA LEU A 314 26.43 -7.59 -7.10
C LEU A 314 26.57 -8.34 -5.75
N ARG A 315 27.60 -8.08 -4.93
CA ARG A 315 27.89 -8.83 -3.69
C ARG A 315 27.13 -8.34 -2.46
N GLU A 316 26.47 -7.19 -2.52
CA GLU A 316 25.71 -6.64 -1.39
C GLU A 316 24.19 -6.80 -1.57
N ALA A 317 23.73 -7.35 -2.71
CA ALA A 317 22.32 -7.53 -3.05
C ALA A 317 21.73 -8.92 -2.70
N THR A 318 22.53 -9.81 -2.11
CA THR A 318 22.15 -11.23 -1.88
C THR A 318 21.43 -11.52 -0.55
N ASP A 319 21.24 -10.55 0.34
CA ASP A 319 20.76 -10.83 1.70
C ASP A 319 19.23 -10.87 1.88
N CYS A 320 18.41 -10.65 0.84
CA CYS A 320 16.94 -10.77 0.96
C CYS A 320 16.38 -12.17 0.66
N TYR A 321 17.13 -13.03 -0.03
CA TYR A 321 16.62 -14.35 -0.45
C TYR A 321 17.07 -15.52 0.43
N PHE A 322 18.07 -15.34 1.30
CA PHE A 322 18.62 -16.42 2.12
C PHE A 322 19.00 -15.93 3.52
N LYS A 323 18.05 -16.05 4.45
CA LYS A 323 18.28 -16.36 5.87
C LYS A 323 16.92 -16.56 6.55
N VAL A 324 16.47 -17.82 6.54
CA VAL A 324 15.68 -18.42 7.61
C VAL A 324 16.64 -18.77 8.74
#